data_AF-A0A1Q7VAY5-F1
#
_entry.id   AF-A0A1Q7VAY5-F1
#
_cell.length_a   1.000
_cell.length_b   1.000
_cell.length_c   1.000
_cell.angle_alpha   90.00
_cell.angle_beta   90.00
_cell.angle_gamma   90.00
#
_symmetry.space_group_name_H-M   'P 1'
#
loop_
_entity.id
_entity.type
_entity.pdbx_description
1 polymer ?
#
loop_
_entity_poly.entity_id
_entity_poly.type
_entity_poly.pdbx_seq_one_letter_code
_entity_poly.pdbx_strand_id
1 'polypeptide(L)'
;MDFRNKVETVLAPLVAELRNRLALLPTLSVLDNYQFRMNIARPDKSNVPDGFMSKWRYVWALLLSNSFLGLKDDLETKLVPIDELVEKIYDLYSIGAVHEPGHIRGSEKEFLTRLGLAIKVRELDVLGFSEQIQDWALARLCPFNNSYFLPTFGLRFEEILTWVNALISTTQTRLDAFVKDFTSIAADMRSLQADFASGHLDVDAVREKASQMGIEERLGRNGRRGENVHIFSVEELQSGIPSPALQALIKQFGIRPGEVGQGFRFPHDENPLEFKTFVVLPDDIFYFLNPANSSRVVAKTFEREILADNRLRDSYLHKRDRTTERWVTQRMKKVFSSAAIYPNYFLERGGHEKDLFVHDGDSAILIECKNSRVRPFKGGGDDLLKFEEDFKNSIQFGYEQALAVKRRILENEETAFFDEKGIPYFSVRRNGIKRFYIYIMCVTIAPRGPLGTDLSYQLKRPEGEPFPLALNLFDLDTICKHFTGAEQFVAYLQAREHLHGRVHTGDELNFAGYFHKYGNLNFEDHTQVADDFSGIFDRKWYKEKGIEVEEPSNPPVCTSITRGGNRVLFEDSTGRKEVIRVPPDLVERASGRPVIRMKGSNRNRPCPCGSGRKLKHCHGVS
;
A
#
# COMPACT_ATOMS: atom_id res chain seq x y z
N MET A 1 -11.98 25.47 -12.99
CA MET A 1 -12.06 24.17 -13.69
C MET A 1 -11.39 23.14 -12.79
N ASP A 2 -12.14 22.12 -12.38
CA ASP A 2 -11.67 21.07 -11.47
C ASP A 2 -10.46 20.33 -12.05
N PHE A 3 -9.44 20.05 -11.23
CA PHE A 3 -8.22 19.36 -11.68
C PHE A 3 -8.54 17.98 -12.21
N ARG A 4 -9.49 17.27 -11.60
CA ARG A 4 -10.02 15.99 -12.10
C ARG A 4 -10.53 16.09 -13.54
N ASN A 5 -11.37 17.06 -13.86
CA ASN A 5 -11.91 17.20 -15.22
C ASN A 5 -10.80 17.40 -16.26
N LYS A 6 -9.71 18.10 -15.89
CA LYS A 6 -8.54 18.24 -16.78
C LYS A 6 -7.85 16.89 -17.00
N VAL A 7 -7.64 16.11 -15.93
CA VAL A 7 -7.05 14.77 -16.00
C VAL A 7 -7.92 13.83 -16.84
N GLU A 8 -9.22 13.79 -16.58
CA GLU A 8 -10.17 12.96 -17.33
C GLU A 8 -10.21 13.34 -18.83
N THR A 9 -10.14 14.63 -19.17
CA THR A 9 -10.10 15.08 -20.56
C THR A 9 -8.87 14.55 -21.30
N VAL A 10 -7.71 14.53 -20.64
CA VAL A 10 -6.46 14.01 -21.21
C VAL A 10 -6.49 12.48 -21.29
N LEU A 11 -7.07 11.82 -20.30
CA LEU A 11 -7.12 10.35 -20.22
C LEU A 11 -8.18 9.72 -21.12
N ALA A 12 -9.29 10.39 -21.38
CA ALA A 12 -10.43 9.85 -22.14
C ALA A 12 -10.03 9.15 -23.46
N PRO A 13 -9.22 9.74 -24.35
CA PRO A 13 -8.81 9.05 -25.58
C PRO A 13 -7.94 7.82 -25.31
N LEU A 14 -7.03 7.87 -24.33
CA LEU A 14 -6.15 6.75 -23.97
C LEU A 14 -6.95 5.58 -23.39
N VAL A 15 -7.91 5.89 -22.50
CA VAL A 15 -8.81 4.89 -21.90
C VAL A 15 -9.71 4.26 -22.96
N ALA A 16 -10.22 5.04 -23.92
CA ALA A 16 -11.02 4.53 -25.02
C ALA A 16 -10.22 3.56 -25.91
N GLU A 17 -8.98 3.92 -26.24
CA GLU A 17 -8.07 3.04 -26.97
C GLU A 17 -7.80 1.74 -26.20
N LEU A 18 -7.51 1.84 -24.89
CA LEU A 18 -7.26 0.68 -24.04
C LEU A 18 -8.44 -0.28 -24.02
N ARG A 19 -9.66 0.25 -23.82
CA ARG A 19 -10.90 -0.54 -23.87
C ARG A 19 -11.09 -1.25 -25.20
N ASN A 20 -10.88 -0.55 -26.32
CA ASN A 20 -11.04 -1.12 -27.65
C ASN A 20 -10.05 -2.26 -27.90
N ARG A 21 -8.80 -2.12 -27.45
CA ARG A 21 -7.79 -3.17 -27.57
C ARG A 21 -8.14 -4.39 -26.69
N LEU A 22 -8.54 -4.17 -25.43
CA LEU A 22 -8.92 -5.25 -24.51
C LEU A 22 -10.15 -6.03 -24.98
N ALA A 23 -11.11 -5.38 -25.63
CA ALA A 23 -12.32 -6.03 -26.15
C ALA A 23 -12.04 -7.09 -27.23
N LEU A 24 -10.84 -7.07 -27.82
CA LEU A 24 -10.40 -8.01 -28.87
C LEU A 24 -9.56 -9.17 -28.31
N LEU A 25 -9.32 -9.21 -27.00
CA LEU A 25 -8.41 -10.20 -26.39
C LEU A 25 -9.16 -11.30 -25.63
N PRO A 26 -8.70 -12.56 -25.73
CA PRO A 26 -9.23 -13.68 -24.94
C PRO A 26 -9.24 -13.38 -23.44
N THR A 27 -10.42 -13.47 -22.80
CA THR A 27 -10.58 -13.06 -21.39
C THR A 27 -9.65 -13.84 -20.46
N LEU A 28 -9.63 -15.18 -20.60
CA LEU A 28 -8.83 -16.04 -19.74
C LEU A 28 -7.32 -15.80 -19.92
N SER A 29 -6.86 -15.59 -21.16
CA SER A 29 -5.45 -15.39 -21.44
C SER A 29 -4.92 -14.07 -20.86
N VAL A 30 -5.73 -13.00 -20.86
CA VAL A 30 -5.35 -11.73 -20.24
C VAL A 30 -5.35 -11.86 -18.71
N LEU A 31 -6.35 -12.51 -18.11
CA LEU A 31 -6.39 -12.77 -16.67
C LEU A 31 -5.14 -13.54 -16.21
N ASP A 32 -4.84 -14.64 -16.90
CA ASP A 32 -3.73 -15.54 -16.57
C ASP A 32 -2.37 -14.87 -16.77
N ASN A 33 -2.18 -14.12 -17.86
CA ASN A 33 -0.90 -13.45 -18.13
C ASN A 33 -0.49 -12.50 -16.99
N TYR A 34 -1.37 -11.57 -16.60
CA TYR A 34 -1.05 -10.62 -15.54
C TYR A 34 -0.98 -11.26 -14.15
N GLN A 35 -1.74 -12.33 -13.91
CA GLN A 35 -1.67 -13.06 -12.64
C GLN A 35 -0.38 -13.89 -12.54
N PHE A 36 0.09 -14.45 -13.64
CA PHE A 36 1.37 -15.16 -13.71
C PHE A 36 2.56 -14.20 -13.55
N ARG A 37 2.54 -13.04 -14.22
CA ARG A 37 3.54 -11.96 -13.99
C ARG A 37 3.62 -11.57 -12.52
N MET A 38 2.48 -11.47 -11.82
CA MET A 38 2.44 -11.22 -10.37
C MET A 38 3.14 -12.34 -9.58
N ASN A 39 2.92 -13.61 -9.92
CA ASN A 39 3.53 -14.72 -9.20
C ASN A 39 5.06 -14.75 -9.35
N ILE A 40 5.58 -14.43 -10.55
CA ILE A 40 7.02 -14.32 -10.82
C ILE A 40 7.64 -13.11 -10.12
N ALA A 41 6.91 -12.00 -10.06
CA ALA A 41 7.36 -10.73 -9.47
C ALA A 41 7.55 -10.75 -7.94
N ARG A 42 6.94 -11.69 -7.22
CA ARG A 42 6.93 -11.68 -5.74
C ARG A 42 8.30 -11.74 -5.06
N PRO A 43 9.27 -12.54 -5.51
CA PRO A 43 10.58 -12.64 -4.84
C PRO A 43 11.48 -11.42 -5.10
N ASP A 44 11.26 -10.71 -6.21
CA ASP A 44 12.08 -9.57 -6.63
C ASP A 44 11.20 -8.43 -7.15
N LYS A 45 10.89 -7.49 -6.24
CA LYS A 45 10.10 -6.30 -6.54
C LYS A 45 10.83 -5.29 -7.44
N SER A 46 12.14 -5.42 -7.64
CA SER A 46 12.92 -4.44 -8.42
C SER A 46 12.51 -4.38 -9.90
N ASN A 47 11.91 -5.47 -10.40
CA ASN A 47 11.44 -5.60 -11.78
C ASN A 47 9.95 -5.29 -11.95
N VAL A 48 9.30 -4.78 -10.91
CA VAL A 48 7.84 -4.60 -10.86
C VAL A 48 7.52 -3.10 -10.96
N PRO A 49 6.78 -2.64 -11.99
CA PRO A 49 6.37 -1.25 -12.10
C PRO A 49 5.67 -0.71 -10.85
N ASP A 50 5.84 0.58 -10.54
CA ASP A 50 5.10 1.25 -9.46
C ASP A 50 3.58 1.06 -9.65
N GLY A 51 2.86 0.79 -8.55
CA GLY A 51 1.42 0.56 -8.57
C GLY A 51 0.97 -0.67 -9.36
N PHE A 52 1.85 -1.64 -9.63
CA PHE A 52 1.60 -2.84 -10.45
C PHE A 52 0.24 -3.51 -10.20
N MET A 53 -0.10 -3.74 -8.93
CA MET A 53 -1.35 -4.39 -8.57
C MET A 53 -2.59 -3.54 -8.88
N SER A 54 -2.49 -2.21 -8.71
CA SER A 54 -3.55 -1.28 -9.06
C SER A 54 -3.75 -1.21 -10.58
N LYS A 55 -2.64 -1.19 -11.34
CA LYS A 55 -2.63 -1.22 -12.82
C LYS A 55 -3.35 -2.45 -13.37
N TRP A 56 -3.00 -3.65 -12.93
CA TRP A 56 -3.58 -4.86 -13.50
C TRP A 56 -4.99 -5.15 -13.04
N ARG A 57 -5.36 -4.75 -11.81
CA ARG A 57 -6.77 -4.73 -11.42
C ARG A 57 -7.60 -3.80 -12.29
N TYR A 58 -7.06 -2.64 -12.68
CA TYR A 58 -7.72 -1.74 -13.62
C TYR A 58 -7.90 -2.38 -14.99
N VAL A 59 -6.85 -3.02 -15.53
CA VAL A 59 -6.93 -3.78 -16.80
C VAL A 59 -7.96 -4.91 -16.73
N TRP A 60 -7.95 -5.73 -15.67
CA TRP A 60 -8.92 -6.80 -15.49
C TRP A 60 -10.36 -6.28 -15.39
N ALA A 61 -10.59 -5.18 -14.67
CA ALA A 61 -11.91 -4.59 -14.56
C ALA A 61 -12.40 -4.04 -15.91
N LEU A 62 -11.54 -3.38 -16.69
CA LEU A 62 -11.87 -2.96 -18.06
C LEU A 62 -12.14 -4.15 -18.97
N LEU A 63 -11.33 -5.21 -18.89
CA LEU A 63 -11.54 -6.45 -19.64
C LEU A 63 -12.93 -7.04 -19.33
N LEU A 64 -13.27 -7.15 -18.04
CA LEU A 64 -14.54 -7.69 -17.55
C LEU A 64 -15.73 -6.74 -17.74
N SER A 65 -15.53 -5.54 -18.29
CA SER A 65 -16.64 -4.70 -18.78
C SER A 65 -17.15 -5.16 -20.14
N ASN A 66 -16.40 -6.04 -20.82
CA ASN A 66 -16.80 -6.69 -22.07
C ASN A 66 -17.37 -8.09 -21.81
N SER A 67 -18.15 -8.60 -22.76
CA SER A 67 -18.59 -10.00 -22.78
C SER A 67 -17.41 -10.96 -22.85
N PHE A 68 -17.62 -12.20 -22.39
CA PHE A 68 -16.59 -13.24 -22.43
C PHE A 68 -16.15 -13.53 -23.88
N LEU A 69 -14.84 -13.57 -24.11
CA LEU A 69 -14.23 -13.95 -25.39
C LEU A 69 -13.34 -15.19 -25.18
N GLY A 70 -13.57 -16.23 -26.00
CA GLY A 70 -12.96 -17.57 -25.91
C GLY A 70 -11.45 -17.66 -26.23
N LEU A 71 -10.92 -18.89 -26.35
CA LEU A 71 -9.49 -19.21 -26.23
C LEU A 71 -8.58 -18.89 -27.44
N LYS A 72 -7.43 -18.28 -27.07
CA LYS A 72 -6.07 -18.25 -27.63
C LYS A 72 -5.80 -17.72 -29.04
N ASP A 73 -5.11 -16.58 -29.03
CA ASP A 73 -4.20 -16.08 -30.08
C ASP A 73 -2.78 -15.97 -29.48
N ASP A 74 -1.78 -15.76 -30.34
CA ASP A 74 -0.46 -15.25 -29.92
C ASP A 74 -0.63 -13.91 -29.18
N LEU A 75 -0.44 -13.94 -27.86
CA LEU A 75 -0.85 -12.88 -26.93
C LEU A 75 0.28 -11.89 -26.62
N GLU A 76 1.53 -12.35 -26.68
CA GLU A 76 2.67 -11.58 -26.17
C GLU A 76 2.88 -10.29 -26.97
N THR A 77 2.84 -10.39 -28.30
CA THR A 77 2.92 -9.24 -29.22
C THR A 77 1.72 -8.29 -29.10
N LYS A 78 0.56 -8.80 -28.64
CA LYS A 78 -0.68 -8.01 -28.49
C LYS A 78 -0.77 -7.28 -27.14
N LEU A 79 -0.07 -7.77 -26.10
CA LEU A 79 -0.06 -7.16 -24.78
C LEU A 79 0.94 -6.00 -24.63
N VAL A 80 2.04 -5.98 -25.40
CA VAL A 80 3.01 -4.86 -25.33
C VAL A 80 2.33 -3.48 -25.50
N PRO A 81 1.45 -3.26 -26.50
CA PRO A 81 0.74 -1.99 -26.63
C PRO A 81 -0.23 -1.70 -25.47
N ILE A 82 -0.77 -2.73 -24.80
CA ILE A 82 -1.61 -2.57 -23.61
C ILE A 82 -0.75 -2.05 -22.45
N ASP A 83 0.38 -2.70 -22.21
CA ASP A 83 1.30 -2.35 -21.13
C ASP A 83 1.80 -0.90 -21.30
N GLU A 84 2.25 -0.52 -22.49
CA GLU A 84 2.68 0.86 -22.80
C GLU A 84 1.57 1.90 -22.57
N LEU A 85 0.33 1.56 -22.92
CA LEU A 85 -0.80 2.47 -22.77
C LEU A 85 -1.22 2.61 -21.31
N VAL A 86 -1.16 1.53 -20.53
CA VAL A 86 -1.38 1.55 -19.08
C VAL A 86 -0.32 2.40 -18.39
N GLU A 87 0.96 2.26 -18.74
CA GLU A 87 2.03 3.12 -18.20
C GLU A 87 1.77 4.60 -18.50
N LYS A 88 1.45 4.94 -19.76
CA LYS A 88 1.08 6.33 -20.14
C LYS A 88 -0.10 6.87 -19.33
N ILE A 89 -1.11 6.05 -19.05
CA ILE A 89 -2.28 6.44 -18.24
C ILE A 89 -1.86 6.71 -16.79
N TYR A 90 -1.03 5.85 -16.20
CA TYR A 90 -0.61 5.97 -14.80
C TYR A 90 0.43 7.09 -14.58
N ASP A 91 1.32 7.32 -15.54
CA ASP A 91 2.31 8.42 -15.51
C ASP A 91 1.66 9.81 -15.36
N LEU A 92 0.45 9.99 -15.86
CA LEU A 92 -0.30 11.24 -15.70
C LEU A 92 -0.72 11.51 -14.26
N TYR A 93 -0.94 10.46 -13.46
CA TYR A 93 -1.17 10.59 -12.01
C TYR A 93 0.14 10.79 -11.25
N SER A 94 1.24 10.21 -11.77
CA SER A 94 2.58 10.28 -11.18
C SER A 94 3.13 11.69 -11.05
N ILE A 95 2.82 12.56 -12.02
CA ILE A 95 3.26 13.96 -12.02
C ILE A 95 2.69 14.74 -10.81
N GLY A 96 1.58 14.26 -10.23
CA GLY A 96 0.99 14.84 -9.02
C GLY A 96 1.79 14.64 -7.74
N ALA A 97 2.65 13.61 -7.68
CA ALA A 97 3.44 13.24 -6.51
C ALA A 97 4.82 13.94 -6.43
N VAL A 98 5.22 14.67 -7.48
CA VAL A 98 6.55 15.32 -7.58
C VAL A 98 6.52 16.79 -7.10
N HIS A 99 5.39 17.28 -6.58
CA HIS A 99 5.19 18.71 -6.35
C HIS A 99 5.35 19.09 -4.87
N GLU A 100 6.24 20.03 -4.57
CA GLU A 100 6.37 20.63 -3.23
C GLU A 100 5.92 22.10 -3.27
N PRO A 101 4.94 22.53 -2.43
CA PRO A 101 4.55 23.94 -2.32
C PRO A 101 5.77 24.84 -2.01
N GLY A 102 5.90 25.97 -2.72
CA GLY A 102 7.05 26.88 -2.58
C GLY A 102 8.19 26.66 -3.59
N HIS A 103 8.23 25.51 -4.25
CA HIS A 103 9.24 25.12 -5.25
C HIS A 103 8.65 24.95 -6.67
N ILE A 104 7.36 24.63 -6.76
CA ILE A 104 6.59 24.54 -8.01
C ILE A 104 5.37 25.49 -7.96
N ARG A 105 5.07 26.18 -9.07
CA ARG A 105 3.93 27.13 -9.16
C ARG A 105 2.61 26.34 -9.11
N GLY A 106 1.77 26.64 -8.11
CA GLY A 106 0.43 26.08 -7.90
C GLY A 106 -0.14 26.56 -6.57
N SER A 107 -1.43 26.36 -6.34
CA SER A 107 -2.00 26.57 -4.99
C SER A 107 -1.82 25.31 -4.14
N GLU A 108 -1.74 25.45 -2.82
CA GLU A 108 -1.74 24.32 -1.87
C GLU A 108 -2.91 23.36 -2.13
N LYS A 109 -4.09 23.93 -2.38
CA LYS A 109 -5.30 23.21 -2.80
C LYS A 109 -5.09 22.34 -4.04
N GLU A 110 -4.42 22.88 -5.05
CA GLU A 110 -4.14 22.14 -6.29
C GLU A 110 -3.12 21.02 -6.07
N PHE A 111 -2.10 21.27 -5.24
CA PHE A 111 -1.15 20.24 -4.83
C PHE A 111 -1.84 19.08 -4.08
N LEU A 112 -2.63 19.38 -3.05
CA LEU A 112 -3.34 18.35 -2.29
C LEU A 112 -4.32 17.55 -3.16
N THR A 113 -4.94 18.19 -4.15
CA THR A 113 -5.83 17.51 -5.10
C THR A 113 -5.07 16.53 -6.01
N ARG A 114 -3.88 16.93 -6.48
CA ARG A 114 -2.98 16.07 -7.27
C ARG A 114 -2.49 14.88 -6.47
N LEU A 115 -2.02 15.15 -5.25
CA LEU A 115 -1.50 14.14 -4.34
C LEU A 115 -2.59 13.15 -3.95
N GLY A 116 -3.80 13.62 -3.63
CA GLY A 116 -4.95 12.76 -3.32
C GLY A 116 -5.33 11.81 -4.46
N LEU A 117 -5.31 12.29 -5.71
CA LEU A 117 -5.53 11.43 -6.88
C LEU A 117 -4.40 10.43 -7.11
N ALA A 118 -3.14 10.85 -6.93
CA ALA A 118 -1.99 9.96 -7.04
C ALA A 118 -2.06 8.84 -5.99
N ILE A 119 -2.36 9.19 -4.74
CA ILE A 119 -2.59 8.26 -3.62
C ILE A 119 -3.71 7.27 -3.99
N LYS A 120 -4.87 7.76 -4.45
CA LYS A 120 -6.01 6.88 -4.82
C LYS A 120 -5.65 5.84 -5.89
N VAL A 121 -4.81 6.20 -6.84
CA VAL A 121 -4.47 5.34 -7.98
C VAL A 121 -3.31 4.38 -7.65
N ARG A 122 -2.40 4.79 -6.78
CA ARG A 122 -1.18 4.02 -6.47
C ARG A 122 -1.32 3.16 -5.23
N GLU A 123 -1.97 3.65 -4.19
CA GLU A 123 -1.98 2.96 -2.91
C GLU A 123 -2.84 1.71 -2.95
N LEU A 124 -2.25 0.62 -2.46
CA LEU A 124 -2.97 -0.58 -2.12
C LEU A 124 -3.74 -0.35 -0.83
N ASP A 125 -4.97 -0.84 -0.80
CA ASP A 125 -5.91 -0.69 0.31
C ASP A 125 -5.35 -0.96 1.72
N VAL A 126 -4.35 -1.85 1.86
CA VAL A 126 -3.62 -2.18 3.10
C VAL A 126 -2.29 -2.83 2.73
N LEU A 127 -1.17 -2.37 3.29
CA LEU A 127 0.14 -3.05 3.22
C LEU A 127 0.35 -3.83 4.52
N GLY A 128 0.58 -5.14 4.41
CA GLY A 128 0.83 -6.01 5.58
C GLY A 128 1.02 -7.47 5.19
N PHE A 129 1.66 -8.23 6.07
CA PHE A 129 1.85 -9.66 5.90
C PHE A 129 0.53 -10.42 6.02
N SER A 130 0.45 -11.60 5.40
CA SER A 130 -0.78 -12.41 5.34
C SER A 130 -1.35 -12.72 6.73
N GLU A 131 -0.48 -13.00 7.70
CA GLU A 131 -0.88 -13.32 9.08
C GLU A 131 -1.47 -12.09 9.77
N GLN A 132 -0.85 -10.92 9.59
CA GLN A 132 -1.34 -9.66 10.17
C GLN A 132 -2.76 -9.35 9.69
N ILE A 133 -2.99 -9.51 8.38
CA ILE A 133 -4.30 -9.30 7.76
C ILE A 133 -5.33 -10.31 8.29
N GLN A 134 -4.97 -11.59 8.39
CA GLN A 134 -5.87 -12.66 8.83
C GLN A 134 -6.21 -12.54 10.32
N ASP A 135 -5.22 -12.33 11.18
CA ASP A 135 -5.41 -12.15 12.61
C ASP A 135 -6.29 -10.93 12.90
N TRP A 136 -6.07 -9.84 12.16
CA TRP A 136 -6.88 -8.64 12.26
C TRP A 136 -8.32 -8.92 11.85
N ALA A 137 -8.52 -9.58 10.71
CA ALA A 137 -9.85 -9.95 10.22
C ALA A 137 -10.61 -10.85 11.21
N LEU A 138 -9.96 -11.86 11.78
CA LEU A 138 -10.57 -12.74 12.79
C LEU A 138 -10.99 -11.96 14.02
N ALA A 139 -10.11 -11.13 14.57
CA ALA A 139 -10.35 -10.38 15.80
C ALA A 139 -11.59 -9.47 15.71
N ARG A 140 -11.87 -8.90 14.53
CA ARG A 140 -12.95 -7.93 14.33
C ARG A 140 -14.24 -8.52 13.73
N LEU A 141 -14.17 -9.64 13.01
CA LEU A 141 -15.32 -10.25 12.32
C LEU A 141 -15.91 -11.46 13.06
N CYS A 142 -15.11 -12.31 13.73
CA CYS A 142 -15.64 -13.43 14.53
C CYS A 142 -16.69 -13.01 15.58
N PRO A 143 -16.62 -11.83 16.23
CA PRO A 143 -17.67 -11.36 17.14
C PRO A 143 -19.06 -11.15 16.49
N PHE A 144 -19.19 -11.30 15.17
CA PHE A 144 -20.42 -11.18 14.40
C PHE A 144 -20.91 -12.53 13.85
N ASN A 145 -20.31 -13.65 14.27
CA ASN A 145 -20.69 -14.99 13.80
C ASN A 145 -22.18 -15.29 13.99
N ASN A 146 -22.71 -15.05 15.18
CA ASN A 146 -24.12 -15.34 15.49
C ASN A 146 -25.10 -14.32 14.90
N SER A 147 -24.67 -13.06 14.75
CA SER A 147 -25.56 -11.97 14.32
C SER A 147 -25.57 -11.75 12.81
N TYR A 148 -24.55 -12.22 12.09
CA TYR A 148 -24.38 -11.96 10.66
C TYR A 148 -23.96 -13.19 9.87
N PHE A 149 -22.84 -13.84 10.21
CA PHE A 149 -22.27 -14.89 9.34
C PHE A 149 -23.11 -16.17 9.30
N LEU A 150 -23.49 -16.73 10.46
CA LEU A 150 -24.29 -17.95 10.52
C LEU A 150 -25.68 -17.77 9.87
N PRO A 151 -26.44 -16.70 10.15
CA PRO A 151 -27.72 -16.46 9.47
C PRO A 151 -27.60 -16.24 7.96
N THR A 152 -26.51 -15.60 7.49
CA THR A 152 -26.38 -15.18 6.08
C THR A 152 -25.76 -16.26 5.20
N PHE A 153 -24.75 -16.97 5.72
CA PHE A 153 -23.94 -17.92 4.96
C PHE A 153 -24.01 -19.35 5.49
N GLY A 154 -24.59 -19.58 6.68
CA GLY A 154 -24.56 -20.89 7.34
C GLY A 154 -23.17 -21.30 7.85
N LEU A 155 -22.22 -20.37 7.88
CA LEU A 155 -20.83 -20.57 8.29
C LEU A 155 -20.41 -19.46 9.27
N ARG A 156 -19.47 -19.76 10.15
CA ARG A 156 -18.73 -18.77 10.93
C ARG A 156 -17.66 -18.12 10.06
N PHE A 157 -17.23 -16.91 10.41
CA PHE A 157 -16.21 -16.18 9.64
C PHE A 157 -14.89 -16.96 9.53
N GLU A 158 -14.45 -17.59 10.62
CA GLU A 158 -13.23 -18.40 10.61
C GLU A 158 -13.34 -19.64 9.69
N GLU A 159 -14.54 -20.18 9.47
CA GLU A 159 -14.77 -21.27 8.52
C GLU A 159 -14.66 -20.77 7.08
N ILE A 160 -15.21 -19.58 6.78
CA ILE A 160 -15.08 -18.93 5.47
C ILE A 160 -13.60 -18.60 5.19
N LEU A 161 -12.88 -18.08 6.19
CA LEU A 161 -11.45 -17.77 6.04
C LEU A 161 -10.62 -19.04 5.83
N THR A 162 -10.93 -20.12 6.56
CA THR A 162 -10.30 -21.44 6.37
C THR A 162 -10.53 -21.97 4.96
N TRP A 163 -11.74 -21.84 4.43
CA TRP A 163 -12.07 -22.23 3.06
C TRP A 163 -11.24 -21.44 2.03
N VAL A 164 -11.17 -20.10 2.15
CA VAL A 164 -10.35 -19.26 1.26
C VAL A 164 -8.86 -19.63 1.34
N ASN A 165 -8.35 -19.88 2.55
CA ASN A 165 -6.96 -20.29 2.75
C ASN A 165 -6.67 -21.67 2.14
N ALA A 166 -7.63 -22.59 2.15
CA ALA A 166 -7.50 -23.87 1.45
C ALA A 166 -7.38 -23.67 -0.08
N LEU A 167 -8.14 -22.75 -0.66
CA LEU A 167 -8.02 -22.41 -2.09
C LEU A 167 -6.68 -21.74 -2.42
N ILE A 168 -6.18 -20.87 -1.54
CA ILE A 168 -4.83 -20.29 -1.67
C ILE A 168 -3.78 -21.41 -1.66
N SER A 169 -3.87 -22.33 -0.70
CA SER A 169 -2.93 -23.46 -0.57
C SER A 169 -2.96 -24.38 -1.79
N THR A 170 -4.16 -24.70 -2.30
CA THR A 170 -4.31 -25.46 -3.55
C THR A 170 -3.66 -24.75 -4.73
N THR A 171 -3.87 -23.44 -4.85
CA THR A 171 -3.26 -22.64 -5.91
C THR A 171 -1.73 -22.63 -5.79
N GLN A 172 -1.20 -22.46 -4.58
CA GLN A 172 0.25 -22.50 -4.33
C GLN A 172 0.82 -23.88 -4.70
N THR A 173 0.15 -24.96 -4.30
CA THR A 173 0.57 -26.34 -4.63
C THR A 173 0.61 -26.56 -6.15
N ARG A 174 -0.39 -26.07 -6.88
CA ARG A 174 -0.42 -26.14 -8.36
C ARG A 174 0.71 -25.33 -8.99
N LEU A 175 0.97 -24.13 -8.48
CA LEU A 175 2.06 -23.27 -8.94
C LEU A 175 3.43 -23.91 -8.67
N ASP A 176 3.66 -24.46 -7.47
CA ASP A 176 4.91 -25.12 -7.11
C ASP A 176 5.16 -26.36 -7.99
N ALA A 177 4.11 -27.13 -8.28
CA ALA A 177 4.20 -28.25 -9.20
C ALA A 177 4.56 -27.81 -10.63
N PHE A 178 3.95 -26.72 -11.11
CA PHE A 178 4.27 -26.11 -12.40
C PHE A 178 5.73 -25.63 -12.46
N VAL A 179 6.18 -24.86 -11.46
CA VAL A 179 7.55 -24.32 -11.40
C VAL A 179 8.59 -25.43 -11.30
N LYS A 180 8.34 -26.45 -10.47
CA LYS A 180 9.24 -27.59 -10.31
C LYS A 180 9.43 -28.37 -11.61
N ASP A 181 8.33 -28.66 -12.29
CA ASP A 181 8.36 -29.41 -13.56
C ASP A 181 9.04 -28.57 -14.66
N PHE A 182 8.69 -27.29 -14.78
CA PHE A 182 9.35 -26.36 -15.71
C PHE A 182 10.86 -26.26 -15.47
N THR A 183 11.28 -26.14 -14.22
CA THR A 183 12.70 -26.04 -13.85
C THR A 183 13.47 -27.31 -14.23
N SER A 184 12.85 -28.48 -14.02
CA SER A 184 13.41 -29.76 -14.44
C SER A 184 13.54 -29.86 -15.96
N ILE A 185 12.49 -29.50 -16.70
CA ILE A 185 12.53 -29.48 -18.17
C ILE A 185 13.61 -28.53 -18.68
N ALA A 186 13.70 -27.33 -18.10
CA ALA A 186 14.69 -26.33 -18.49
C ALA A 186 16.13 -26.80 -18.20
N ALA A 187 16.36 -27.53 -17.11
CA ALA A 187 17.67 -28.12 -16.81
C ALA A 187 18.08 -29.16 -17.86
N ASP A 188 17.15 -30.06 -18.22
CA ASP A 188 17.34 -31.06 -19.26
C ASP A 188 17.64 -30.43 -20.62
N MET A 189 16.87 -29.40 -21.00
CA MET A 189 17.09 -28.65 -22.24
C MET A 189 18.45 -27.93 -22.26
N ARG A 190 18.86 -27.32 -21.14
CA ARG A 190 20.18 -26.69 -21.02
C ARG A 190 21.31 -27.70 -21.16
N SER A 191 21.15 -28.91 -20.62
CA SER A 191 22.12 -30.00 -20.78
C SER A 191 22.28 -30.38 -22.26
N LEU A 192 21.15 -30.59 -22.97
CA LEU A 192 21.18 -30.89 -24.41
C LEU A 192 21.80 -29.75 -25.23
N GLN A 193 21.49 -28.49 -24.88
CA GLN A 193 22.09 -27.31 -25.52
C GLN A 193 23.60 -27.25 -25.30
N ALA A 194 24.09 -27.58 -24.10
CA ALA A 194 25.51 -27.61 -23.79
C ALA A 194 26.25 -28.74 -24.54
N ASP A 195 25.67 -29.95 -24.60
CA ASP A 195 26.20 -31.07 -25.37
C ASP A 195 26.28 -30.75 -26.87
N PHE A 196 25.24 -30.09 -27.41
CA PHE A 196 25.23 -29.61 -28.79
C PHE A 196 26.28 -28.53 -29.04
N ALA A 197 26.35 -27.51 -28.18
CA ALA A 197 27.28 -26.40 -28.32
C ALA A 197 28.76 -26.83 -28.20
N SER A 198 29.02 -27.90 -27.45
CA SER A 198 30.36 -28.49 -27.30
C SER A 198 30.72 -29.51 -28.39
N GLY A 199 29.80 -29.79 -29.32
CA GLY A 199 30.01 -30.74 -30.43
C GLY A 199 29.92 -32.21 -30.03
N HIS A 200 29.49 -32.54 -28.80
CA HIS A 200 29.29 -33.93 -28.36
C HIS A 200 28.05 -34.57 -28.98
N LEU A 201 27.06 -33.77 -29.38
CA LEU A 201 25.86 -34.23 -30.09
C LEU A 201 25.63 -33.39 -31.35
N ASP A 202 25.14 -34.05 -32.41
CA ASP A 202 24.56 -33.39 -33.56
C ASP A 202 23.05 -33.14 -33.37
N VAL A 203 22.42 -32.50 -34.36
CA VAL A 203 20.99 -32.12 -34.29
C VAL A 203 20.07 -33.33 -34.18
N ASP A 204 20.38 -34.44 -34.86
CA ASP A 204 19.54 -35.63 -34.87
C ASP A 204 19.65 -36.37 -33.54
N ALA A 205 20.86 -36.48 -32.98
CA ALA A 205 21.10 -37.04 -31.66
C ALA A 205 20.45 -36.20 -30.54
N VAL A 206 20.43 -34.87 -30.65
CA VAL A 206 19.69 -33.99 -29.74
C VAL A 206 18.19 -34.26 -29.81
N ARG A 207 17.62 -34.39 -31.01
CA ARG A 207 16.19 -34.69 -31.20
C ARG A 207 15.82 -36.04 -30.60
N GLU A 208 16.63 -37.07 -30.85
CA GLU A 208 16.40 -38.40 -30.32
C GLU A 208 16.45 -38.40 -28.79
N LYS A 209 17.49 -37.80 -28.18
CA LYS A 209 17.58 -37.68 -26.72
C LYS A 209 16.42 -36.87 -26.13
N ALA A 210 16.05 -35.75 -26.75
CA ALA A 210 14.90 -34.94 -26.31
C ALA A 210 13.59 -35.74 -26.35
N SER A 211 13.40 -36.60 -27.36
CA SER A 211 12.27 -37.51 -27.46
C SER A 211 12.32 -38.60 -26.37
N GLN A 212 13.47 -39.21 -26.12
CA GLN A 212 13.66 -40.20 -25.06
C GLN A 212 13.39 -39.61 -23.67
N MET A 213 13.77 -38.35 -23.45
CA MET A 213 13.49 -37.59 -22.23
C MET A 213 12.04 -37.06 -22.14
N GLY A 214 11.24 -37.26 -23.20
CA GLY A 214 9.85 -36.84 -23.29
C GLY A 214 9.64 -35.33 -23.17
N ILE A 215 10.59 -34.51 -23.65
CA ILE A 215 10.58 -33.05 -23.42
C ILE A 215 9.30 -32.39 -23.94
N GLU A 216 8.85 -32.73 -25.15
CA GLU A 216 7.64 -32.15 -25.74
C GLU A 216 6.37 -32.53 -24.96
N GLU A 217 6.23 -33.80 -24.58
CA GLU A 217 5.08 -34.26 -23.79
C GLU A 217 5.05 -33.59 -22.41
N ARG A 218 6.22 -33.48 -21.76
CA ARG A 218 6.39 -32.79 -20.47
C ARG A 218 6.07 -31.30 -20.59
N LEU A 219 6.54 -30.63 -21.64
CA LEU A 219 6.19 -29.23 -21.92
C LEU A 219 4.68 -29.06 -22.11
N GLY A 220 4.03 -29.92 -22.91
CA GLY A 220 2.59 -29.87 -23.13
C GLY A 220 1.79 -30.14 -21.84
N ARG A 221 2.22 -31.10 -21.03
CA ARG A 221 1.62 -31.39 -19.72
C ARG A 221 1.81 -30.23 -18.74
N ASN A 222 3.00 -29.66 -18.68
CA ASN A 222 3.30 -28.52 -17.83
C ASN A 222 2.54 -27.26 -18.26
N GLY A 223 2.38 -27.03 -19.58
CA GLY A 223 1.54 -25.96 -20.11
C GLY A 223 0.09 -26.06 -19.64
N ARG A 224 -0.51 -27.26 -19.74
CA ARG A 224 -1.86 -27.52 -19.21
C ARG A 224 -1.97 -27.34 -17.69
N ARG A 225 -0.91 -27.65 -16.94
CA ARG A 225 -0.86 -27.37 -15.49
C ARG A 225 -0.87 -25.88 -15.21
N GLY A 226 -0.05 -25.11 -15.95
CA GLY A 226 0.01 -23.65 -15.87
C GLY A 226 -1.35 -23.00 -16.08
N GLU A 227 -2.06 -23.40 -17.13
CA GLU A 227 -3.40 -22.89 -17.48
C GLU A 227 -4.45 -23.12 -16.37
N ASN A 228 -4.28 -24.17 -15.55
CA ASN A 228 -5.23 -24.55 -14.52
C ASN A 228 -4.80 -24.16 -13.10
N VAL A 229 -3.68 -23.43 -12.92
CA VAL A 229 -3.20 -23.02 -11.59
C VAL A 229 -4.29 -22.27 -10.83
N HIS A 230 -5.01 -21.38 -11.52
CA HIS A 230 -5.98 -20.47 -10.94
C HIS A 230 -7.45 -20.84 -11.22
N ILE A 231 -7.69 -21.95 -11.92
CA ILE A 231 -9.03 -22.37 -12.32
C ILE A 231 -9.56 -23.41 -11.34
N PHE A 232 -10.80 -23.24 -10.89
CA PHE A 232 -11.49 -24.16 -10.00
C PHE A 232 -12.82 -24.61 -10.59
N SER A 233 -13.15 -25.89 -10.43
CA SER A 233 -14.51 -26.39 -10.69
C SER A 233 -15.43 -26.08 -9.51
N VAL A 234 -16.74 -26.22 -9.71
CA VAL A 234 -17.73 -26.08 -8.62
C VAL A 234 -17.50 -27.11 -7.51
N GLU A 235 -17.11 -28.35 -7.85
CA GLU A 235 -16.82 -29.41 -6.88
C GLU A 235 -15.61 -29.06 -6.01
N GLU A 236 -14.55 -28.52 -6.62
CA GLU A 236 -13.36 -28.10 -5.88
C GLU A 236 -13.68 -26.94 -4.92
N LEU A 237 -14.49 -25.97 -5.37
CA LEU A 237 -14.92 -24.87 -4.50
C LEU A 237 -15.88 -25.32 -3.40
N GLN A 238 -16.72 -26.33 -3.64
CA GLN A 238 -17.64 -26.84 -2.62
C GLN A 238 -16.93 -27.68 -1.55
N SER A 239 -15.71 -28.15 -1.81
CA SER A 239 -14.95 -28.95 -0.87
C SER A 239 -14.82 -28.26 0.49
N GLY A 240 -15.34 -28.89 1.53
CA GLY A 240 -15.27 -28.39 2.91
C GLY A 240 -16.37 -27.41 3.34
N ILE A 241 -17.33 -27.06 2.47
CA ILE A 241 -18.46 -26.18 2.81
C ILE A 241 -19.81 -26.67 2.25
N PRO A 242 -20.96 -26.33 2.87
CA PRO A 242 -22.28 -26.70 2.33
C PRO A 242 -22.62 -25.99 1.00
N SER A 243 -23.35 -26.64 0.10
CA SER A 243 -23.78 -26.03 -1.19
C SER A 243 -24.50 -24.69 -1.05
N PRO A 244 -25.44 -24.48 -0.09
CA PRO A 244 -26.06 -23.17 0.10
C PRO A 244 -25.06 -22.07 0.49
N ALA A 245 -24.03 -22.43 1.28
CA ALA A 245 -22.98 -21.52 1.67
C ALA A 245 -22.12 -21.12 0.47
N LEU A 246 -21.73 -22.09 -0.38
CA LEU A 246 -21.00 -21.81 -1.62
C LEU A 246 -21.79 -20.86 -2.53
N GLN A 247 -23.08 -21.11 -2.75
CA GLN A 247 -23.91 -20.24 -3.59
C GLN A 247 -23.95 -18.80 -3.07
N ALA A 248 -24.10 -18.62 -1.75
CA ALA A 248 -24.08 -17.30 -1.11
C ALA A 248 -22.71 -16.61 -1.26
N LEU A 249 -21.61 -17.35 -1.06
CA LEU A 249 -20.24 -16.84 -1.20
C LEU A 249 -19.91 -16.49 -2.66
N ILE A 250 -20.32 -17.30 -3.64
CA ILE A 250 -20.12 -16.99 -5.06
C ILE A 250 -20.94 -15.77 -5.48
N LYS A 251 -22.18 -15.63 -5.02
CA LYS A 251 -22.96 -14.41 -5.24
C LYS A 251 -22.24 -13.18 -4.70
N GLN A 252 -21.59 -13.32 -3.54
CA GLN A 252 -20.88 -12.23 -2.89
C GLN A 252 -19.57 -11.87 -3.60
N PHE A 253 -18.73 -12.87 -3.87
CA PHE A 253 -17.34 -12.70 -4.28
C PHE A 253 -17.07 -12.96 -5.77
N GLY A 254 -18.08 -13.44 -6.50
CA GLY A 254 -18.06 -13.65 -7.94
C GLY A 254 -18.41 -12.39 -8.73
N ILE A 255 -17.83 -12.29 -9.92
CA ILE A 255 -18.19 -11.35 -10.98
C ILE A 255 -18.10 -12.04 -12.35
N ARG A 256 -19.03 -11.78 -13.25
CA ARG A 256 -19.03 -12.32 -14.62
C ARG A 256 -18.50 -11.29 -15.63
N PRO A 257 -17.88 -11.73 -16.73
CA PRO A 257 -17.62 -10.85 -17.87
C PRO A 257 -18.90 -10.14 -18.33
N GLY A 258 -18.84 -8.82 -18.43
CA GLY A 258 -19.96 -7.93 -18.75
C GLY A 258 -20.65 -7.30 -17.54
N GLU A 259 -20.33 -7.72 -16.30
CA GLU A 259 -20.95 -7.17 -15.08
C GLU A 259 -20.23 -5.92 -14.55
N VAL A 260 -19.01 -5.63 -15.02
CA VAL A 260 -18.36 -4.35 -14.68
C VAL A 260 -19.10 -3.23 -15.42
N GLY A 261 -19.74 -2.34 -14.66
CA GLY A 261 -20.59 -1.29 -15.19
C GLY A 261 -19.84 -0.30 -16.09
N GLN A 262 -20.55 0.23 -17.10
CA GLN A 262 -20.00 1.19 -18.08
C GLN A 262 -19.50 2.52 -17.46
N GLY A 263 -19.87 2.79 -16.22
CA GLY A 263 -19.40 3.93 -15.43
C GLY A 263 -17.94 3.82 -14.97
N PHE A 264 -17.35 2.62 -14.91
CA PHE A 264 -15.95 2.41 -14.51
C PHE A 264 -14.99 2.74 -15.66
N ARG A 265 -14.41 3.93 -15.71
CA ARG A 265 -13.61 4.43 -16.84
C ARG A 265 -12.16 4.68 -16.47
N PHE A 266 -11.92 5.40 -15.38
CA PHE A 266 -10.59 5.89 -15.02
C PHE A 266 -9.99 5.10 -13.85
N PRO A 267 -8.65 5.05 -13.71
CA PRO A 267 -8.00 4.37 -12.59
C PRO A 267 -8.46 4.83 -11.19
N HIS A 268 -8.93 6.06 -11.05
CA HIS A 268 -9.43 6.60 -9.78
C HIS A 268 -10.91 6.27 -9.50
N ASP A 269 -11.62 5.64 -10.44
CA ASP A 269 -12.96 5.11 -10.19
C ASP A 269 -12.92 3.93 -9.20
N GLU A 270 -14.02 3.69 -8.48
CA GLU A 270 -14.09 2.53 -7.58
C GLU A 270 -14.05 1.24 -8.42
N ASN A 271 -12.99 0.46 -8.24
CA ASN A 271 -12.81 -0.77 -8.99
C ASN A 271 -13.64 -1.90 -8.34
N PRO A 272 -14.60 -2.53 -9.05
CA PRO A 272 -15.41 -3.60 -8.49
C PRO A 272 -14.57 -4.79 -7.98
N LEU A 273 -13.41 -5.03 -8.59
CA LEU A 273 -12.52 -6.13 -8.24
C LEU A 273 -11.79 -5.92 -6.90
N GLU A 274 -11.91 -4.75 -6.26
CA GLU A 274 -11.48 -4.56 -4.88
C GLU A 274 -12.27 -5.42 -3.88
N PHE A 275 -13.44 -5.94 -4.29
CA PHE A 275 -14.38 -6.67 -3.45
C PHE A 275 -14.72 -8.07 -3.98
N LYS A 276 -14.06 -8.51 -5.05
CA LYS A 276 -14.32 -9.77 -5.75
C LYS A 276 -13.06 -10.62 -5.77
N THR A 277 -13.22 -11.93 -5.59
CA THR A 277 -12.09 -12.88 -5.65
C THR A 277 -12.27 -13.95 -6.71
N PHE A 278 -13.45 -14.07 -7.33
CA PHE A 278 -13.69 -15.01 -8.41
C PHE A 278 -14.20 -14.28 -9.65
N VAL A 279 -13.65 -14.63 -10.81
CA VAL A 279 -14.34 -14.40 -12.09
C VAL A 279 -15.12 -15.68 -12.42
N VAL A 280 -16.44 -15.56 -12.54
CA VAL A 280 -17.31 -16.69 -12.87
C VAL A 280 -17.44 -16.76 -14.39
N LEU A 281 -16.80 -17.74 -14.98
CA LEU A 281 -16.74 -17.98 -16.42
C LEU A 281 -17.96 -18.82 -16.86
N PRO A 282 -18.15 -19.07 -18.18
CA PRO A 282 -19.11 -20.06 -18.66
C PRO A 282 -18.84 -21.46 -18.07
N ASP A 283 -19.84 -22.33 -18.15
CA ASP A 283 -19.79 -23.75 -17.71
C ASP A 283 -19.43 -23.95 -16.23
N ASP A 284 -19.77 -22.98 -15.38
CA ASP A 284 -19.50 -22.99 -13.94
C ASP A 284 -18.03 -23.21 -13.59
N ILE A 285 -17.15 -22.64 -14.42
CA ILE A 285 -15.71 -22.56 -14.18
C ILE A 285 -15.40 -21.26 -13.43
N PHE A 286 -14.53 -21.33 -12.42
CA PHE A 286 -14.18 -20.19 -11.58
C PHE A 286 -12.71 -19.86 -11.70
N TYR A 287 -12.39 -18.63 -12.09
CA TYR A 287 -11.01 -18.14 -12.05
C TYR A 287 -10.77 -17.42 -10.72
N PHE A 288 -9.87 -17.95 -9.89
CA PHE A 288 -9.52 -17.41 -8.59
C PHE A 288 -8.53 -16.26 -8.74
N LEU A 289 -9.08 -15.05 -8.66
CA LEU A 289 -8.39 -13.79 -8.91
C LEU A 289 -7.55 -13.40 -7.70
N ASN A 290 -6.26 -13.11 -7.94
CA ASN A 290 -5.32 -12.61 -6.94
C ASN A 290 -5.34 -13.38 -5.59
N PRO A 291 -4.99 -14.68 -5.57
CA PRO A 291 -5.06 -15.54 -4.39
C PRO A 291 -4.38 -14.94 -3.15
N ALA A 292 -3.19 -14.35 -3.28
CA ALA A 292 -2.45 -13.80 -2.14
C ALA A 292 -3.15 -12.62 -1.43
N ASN A 293 -4.11 -11.96 -2.08
CA ASN A 293 -4.91 -10.91 -1.48
C ASN A 293 -6.33 -11.34 -1.11
N SER A 294 -6.72 -12.60 -1.38
CA SER A 294 -8.12 -13.03 -1.26
C SER A 294 -8.64 -12.93 0.18
N SER A 295 -7.86 -13.32 1.19
CA SER A 295 -8.21 -13.17 2.61
C SER A 295 -8.52 -11.71 2.98
N ARG A 296 -7.75 -10.77 2.42
CA ARG A 296 -7.95 -9.32 2.59
C ARG A 296 -9.24 -8.86 1.92
N VAL A 297 -9.47 -9.27 0.68
CA VAL A 297 -10.68 -8.91 -0.09
C VAL A 297 -11.92 -9.41 0.63
N VAL A 298 -11.90 -10.64 1.14
CA VAL A 298 -12.99 -11.25 1.92
C VAL A 298 -13.29 -10.44 3.18
N ALA A 299 -12.25 -10.11 3.97
CA ALA A 299 -12.42 -9.30 5.17
C ALA A 299 -12.93 -7.87 4.88
N LYS A 300 -12.40 -7.23 3.83
CA LYS A 300 -12.80 -5.87 3.38
C LYS A 300 -14.24 -5.85 2.90
N THR A 301 -14.69 -6.87 2.18
CA THR A 301 -16.07 -6.96 1.68
C THR A 301 -17.05 -7.11 2.84
N PHE A 302 -16.82 -8.04 3.77
CA PHE A 302 -17.71 -8.21 4.92
C PHE A 302 -17.72 -6.99 5.85
N GLU A 303 -16.59 -6.31 6.02
CA GLU A 303 -16.56 -5.01 6.70
C GLU A 303 -17.56 -4.05 6.11
N ARG A 304 -17.52 -3.89 4.78
CA ARG A 304 -18.34 -2.93 4.07
C ARG A 304 -19.82 -3.24 4.26
N GLU A 305 -20.19 -4.50 4.30
CA GLU A 305 -21.58 -4.94 4.50
C GLU A 305 -22.05 -4.72 5.94
N ILE A 306 -21.24 -5.10 6.92
CA ILE A 306 -21.54 -4.84 8.34
C ILE A 306 -21.65 -3.33 8.61
N LEU A 307 -20.78 -2.52 8.01
CA LEU A 307 -20.84 -1.05 8.10
C LEU A 307 -22.01 -0.43 7.34
N ALA A 308 -22.61 -1.15 6.38
CA ALA A 308 -23.80 -0.72 5.67
C ALA A 308 -25.10 -1.09 6.42
N ASP A 309 -25.04 -2.07 7.32
CA ASP A 309 -26.16 -2.43 8.20
C ASP A 309 -26.18 -1.54 9.46
N ASN A 310 -27.19 -0.67 9.56
CA ASN A 310 -27.36 0.23 10.70
C ASN A 310 -27.48 -0.50 12.05
N ARG A 311 -27.94 -1.76 12.08
CA ARG A 311 -28.07 -2.53 13.33
C ARG A 311 -26.72 -3.06 13.82
N LEU A 312 -25.78 -3.31 12.91
CA LEU A 312 -24.48 -3.90 13.24
C LEU A 312 -23.37 -2.85 13.32
N ARG A 313 -23.50 -1.75 12.58
CA ARG A 313 -22.49 -0.68 12.44
C ARG A 313 -21.93 -0.22 13.78
N ASP A 314 -22.77 0.21 14.73
CA ASP A 314 -22.28 0.85 15.96
C ASP A 314 -21.53 -0.15 16.86
N SER A 315 -22.06 -1.36 16.98
CA SER A 315 -21.40 -2.47 17.68
C SER A 315 -20.05 -2.81 17.06
N TYR A 316 -19.99 -2.77 15.73
CA TYR A 316 -18.78 -3.05 14.98
C TYR A 316 -17.71 -1.98 15.16
N LEU A 317 -18.07 -0.70 15.03
CA LEU A 317 -17.14 0.41 15.24
C LEU A 317 -16.55 0.37 16.66
N HIS A 318 -17.40 0.20 17.68
CA HIS A 318 -16.96 0.12 19.07
C HIS A 318 -16.02 -1.07 19.33
N LYS A 319 -16.31 -2.27 18.80
CA LYS A 319 -15.44 -3.44 18.94
C LYS A 319 -14.10 -3.27 18.22
N ARG A 320 -14.11 -2.64 17.04
CA ARG A 320 -12.90 -2.37 16.25
C ARG A 320 -11.98 -1.40 16.99
N ASP A 321 -12.53 -0.36 17.60
CA ASP A 321 -11.79 0.62 18.40
C ASP A 321 -11.07 -0.06 19.58
N ARG A 322 -11.81 -0.78 20.42
CA ARG A 322 -11.23 -1.56 21.53
C ARG A 322 -10.21 -2.61 21.10
N THR A 323 -10.41 -3.24 19.94
CA THR A 323 -9.47 -4.24 19.42
C THR A 323 -8.16 -3.59 19.01
N THR A 324 -8.23 -2.39 18.44
CA THR A 324 -7.06 -1.59 18.05
C THR A 324 -6.23 -1.22 19.27
N GLU A 325 -6.82 -0.55 20.27
CA GLU A 325 -6.15 -0.14 21.51
C GLU A 325 -5.45 -1.32 22.20
N ARG A 326 -6.13 -2.47 22.27
CA ARG A 326 -5.58 -3.70 22.84
C ARG A 326 -4.37 -4.21 22.07
N TRP A 327 -4.42 -4.22 20.74
CA TRP A 327 -3.29 -4.66 19.91
C TRP A 327 -2.07 -3.76 20.14
N VAL A 328 -2.27 -2.45 20.05
CA VAL A 328 -1.21 -1.45 20.28
C VAL A 328 -0.58 -1.62 21.66
N THR A 329 -1.40 -1.76 22.70
CA THR A 329 -0.95 -2.01 24.07
C THR A 329 -0.09 -3.27 24.18
N GLN A 330 -0.47 -4.36 23.51
CA GLN A 330 0.31 -5.60 23.52
C GLN A 330 1.69 -5.45 22.86
N ARG A 331 1.78 -4.68 21.75
CA ARG A 331 3.04 -4.42 21.07
C ARG A 331 3.96 -3.56 21.94
N MET A 332 3.41 -2.52 22.56
CA MET A 332 4.17 -1.68 23.47
C MET A 332 4.66 -2.46 24.70
N LYS A 333 3.85 -3.34 25.28
CA LYS A 333 4.29 -4.24 26.37
C LYS A 333 5.44 -5.16 25.97
N LYS A 334 5.50 -5.57 24.70
CA LYS A 334 6.60 -6.41 24.19
C LYS A 334 7.90 -5.62 24.02
N VAL A 335 7.82 -4.41 23.48
CA VAL A 335 9.00 -3.54 23.24
C VAL A 335 9.51 -2.92 24.55
N PHE A 336 8.60 -2.46 25.40
CA PHE A 336 8.86 -1.78 26.66
C PHE A 336 8.53 -2.70 27.85
N SER A 337 9.16 -3.88 27.90
CA SER A 337 8.83 -4.93 28.87
C SER A 337 9.02 -4.55 30.34
N SER A 338 9.83 -3.53 30.61
CA SER A 338 10.15 -3.04 31.97
C SER A 338 9.51 -1.68 32.28
N ALA A 339 8.82 -1.07 31.31
CA ALA A 339 8.19 0.24 31.48
C ALA A 339 6.85 0.13 32.21
N ALA A 340 6.42 1.23 32.82
CA ALA A 340 5.06 1.34 33.32
C ALA A 340 4.11 1.72 32.17
N ILE A 341 3.05 0.93 31.97
CA ILE A 341 2.15 1.06 30.82
C ILE A 341 0.71 1.18 31.31
N TYR A 342 0.07 2.30 31.00
CA TYR A 342 -1.26 2.67 31.47
C TYR A 342 -2.18 2.93 30.27
N PRO A 343 -3.00 1.94 29.86
CA PRO A 343 -4.06 2.16 28.87
C PRO A 343 -5.26 2.90 29.48
N ASN A 344 -6.07 3.53 28.63
CA ASN A 344 -7.43 3.99 28.94
C ASN A 344 -7.50 4.90 30.18
N TYR A 345 -6.75 6.00 30.14
CA TYR A 345 -6.58 6.92 31.27
C TYR A 345 -7.21 8.30 31.02
N PHE A 346 -7.45 9.05 32.10
CA PHE A 346 -8.11 10.34 32.05
C PHE A 346 -7.29 11.42 32.77
N LEU A 347 -7.26 12.63 32.22
CA LEU A 347 -6.63 13.80 32.86
C LEU A 347 -7.45 14.35 34.03
N GLU A 348 -8.77 14.16 33.98
CA GLU A 348 -9.73 14.63 34.96
C GLU A 348 -10.98 13.76 34.96
N ARG A 349 -11.72 13.77 36.06
CA ARG A 349 -12.94 12.98 36.22
C ARG A 349 -14.01 13.42 35.20
N GLY A 350 -14.48 12.48 34.39
CA GLY A 350 -15.47 12.74 33.35
C GLY A 350 -14.92 13.45 32.11
N GLY A 351 -13.60 13.61 32.01
CA GLY A 351 -12.93 14.12 30.82
C GLY A 351 -12.89 13.12 29.67
N HIS A 352 -12.13 13.46 28.63
CA HIS A 352 -11.91 12.56 27.49
C HIS A 352 -10.84 11.51 27.80
N GLU A 353 -11.15 10.26 27.45
CA GLU A 353 -10.22 9.13 27.50
C GLU A 353 -8.96 9.39 26.66
N LYS A 354 -7.85 8.78 27.10
CA LYS A 354 -6.56 8.71 26.42
C LYS A 354 -6.17 7.25 26.31
N ASP A 355 -5.64 6.86 25.14
CA ASP A 355 -5.57 5.45 24.80
C ASP A 355 -4.41 4.74 25.51
N LEU A 356 -3.19 5.30 25.50
CA LEU A 356 -2.04 4.63 26.11
C LEU A 356 -0.91 5.58 26.53
N PHE A 357 -0.48 5.47 27.79
CA PHE A 357 0.71 6.12 28.34
C PHE A 357 1.78 5.07 28.62
N VAL A 358 3.01 5.29 28.14
CA VAL A 358 4.16 4.46 28.48
C VAL A 358 5.23 5.33 29.15
N HIS A 359 5.64 4.93 30.35
CA HIS A 359 6.69 5.57 31.14
C HIS A 359 7.92 4.67 31.20
N ASP A 360 8.97 5.05 30.47
CA ASP A 360 10.21 4.29 30.37
C ASP A 360 11.41 5.16 30.75
N GLY A 361 12.01 4.91 31.91
CA GLY A 361 13.11 5.72 32.42
C GLY A 361 12.73 7.19 32.59
N ASP A 362 13.39 8.08 31.84
CA ASP A 362 13.10 9.52 31.80
C ASP A 362 12.26 9.94 30.58
N SER A 363 11.66 8.97 29.90
CA SER A 363 10.89 9.18 28.67
C SER A 363 9.41 8.86 28.90
N ALA A 364 8.54 9.70 28.36
CA ALA A 364 7.12 9.44 28.25
C ALA A 364 6.72 9.30 26.78
N ILE A 365 5.99 8.24 26.48
CA ILE A 365 5.46 7.93 25.16
C ILE A 365 3.94 7.99 25.28
N LEU A 366 3.35 8.93 24.55
CA LEU A 366 1.91 9.20 24.52
C LEU A 366 1.36 8.62 23.22
N ILE A 367 0.44 7.66 23.30
CA ILE A 367 -0.09 6.97 22.13
C ILE A 367 -1.60 7.19 22.03
N GLU A 368 -2.04 7.63 20.85
CA GLU A 368 -3.45 7.85 20.50
C GLU A 368 -3.80 7.00 19.28
N CYS A 369 -4.76 6.07 19.44
CA CYS A 369 -5.32 5.22 18.41
C CYS A 369 -6.46 5.96 17.69
N LYS A 370 -6.41 6.02 16.35
CA LYS A 370 -7.46 6.64 15.53
C LYS A 370 -7.90 5.74 14.38
N ASN A 371 -9.17 5.34 14.40
CA ASN A 371 -9.80 4.44 13.42
C ASN A 371 -10.72 5.15 12.42
N SER A 372 -10.53 6.45 12.22
CA SER A 372 -11.31 7.24 11.26
C SER A 372 -11.15 6.68 9.84
N ARG A 373 -12.26 6.51 9.12
CA ARG A 373 -12.25 6.10 7.72
C ARG A 373 -11.61 7.20 6.87
N VAL A 374 -10.53 6.89 6.16
CA VAL A 374 -10.03 7.73 5.06
C VAL A 374 -10.92 7.46 3.85
N ARG A 375 -11.67 8.47 3.42
CA ARG A 375 -12.54 8.37 2.25
C ARG A 375 -11.69 8.35 0.99
N PRO A 376 -12.02 7.52 -0.02
CA PRO A 376 -11.35 7.57 -1.31
C PRO A 376 -11.44 8.97 -1.91
N PHE A 377 -10.29 9.53 -2.31
CA PHE A 377 -10.25 10.83 -2.96
C PHE A 377 -10.74 10.68 -4.40
N LYS A 378 -11.92 11.23 -4.71
CA LYS A 378 -12.49 11.18 -6.07
C LYS A 378 -12.05 12.36 -6.92
N GLY A 379 -11.39 13.38 -6.36
CA GLY A 379 -10.81 14.50 -7.09
C GLY A 379 -11.78 15.62 -7.47
N GLY A 380 -13.01 15.66 -6.94
CA GLY A 380 -13.95 16.73 -7.29
C GLY A 380 -14.94 17.12 -6.19
N GLY A 381 -15.65 18.23 -6.42
CA GLY A 381 -16.65 18.75 -5.48
C GLY A 381 -16.05 19.17 -4.12
N ASP A 382 -16.59 18.61 -3.03
CA ASP A 382 -16.15 18.84 -1.65
C ASP A 382 -15.06 17.85 -1.19
N ASP A 383 -14.50 17.02 -2.07
CA ASP A 383 -13.51 16.00 -1.71
C ASP A 383 -12.29 16.55 -0.98
N LEU A 384 -11.81 17.73 -1.34
CA LEU A 384 -10.67 18.32 -0.62
C LEU A 384 -11.03 18.63 0.83
N LEU A 385 -12.24 19.14 1.08
CA LEU A 385 -12.73 19.39 2.45
C LEU A 385 -12.85 18.07 3.21
N LYS A 386 -13.35 17.02 2.56
CA LYS A 386 -13.44 15.67 3.13
C LYS A 386 -12.06 15.09 3.45
N PHE A 387 -11.11 15.31 2.56
CA PHE A 387 -9.73 14.84 2.72
C PHE A 387 -9.01 15.52 3.89
N GLU A 388 -9.20 16.83 4.02
CA GLU A 388 -8.71 17.63 5.16
C GLU A 388 -9.40 17.23 6.47
N GLU A 389 -10.71 17.00 6.45
CA GLU A 389 -11.47 16.49 7.59
C GLU A 389 -10.99 15.09 8.00
N ASP A 390 -10.71 14.21 7.05
CA ASP A 390 -10.16 12.88 7.32
C ASP A 390 -8.76 12.96 7.93
N PHE A 391 -7.90 13.88 7.47
CA PHE A 391 -6.61 14.17 8.11
C PHE A 391 -6.80 14.67 9.54
N LYS A 392 -7.73 15.61 9.75
CA LYS A 392 -8.00 16.18 11.06
C LYS A 392 -8.44 15.09 12.06
N ASN A 393 -9.37 14.23 11.64
CA ASN A 393 -9.92 13.16 12.47
C ASN A 393 -8.93 12.02 12.72
N SER A 394 -8.04 11.74 11.76
CA SER A 394 -7.05 10.67 11.88
C SER A 394 -5.81 11.10 12.66
N ILE A 395 -5.27 12.28 12.40
CA ILE A 395 -3.95 12.71 12.91
C ILE A 395 -4.10 13.92 13.84
N GLN A 396 -4.64 15.04 13.36
CA GLN A 396 -4.62 16.31 14.11
C GLN A 396 -5.23 16.20 15.50
N PHE A 397 -6.38 15.55 15.65
CA PHE A 397 -7.01 15.42 16.97
C PHE A 397 -6.21 14.55 17.94
N GLY A 398 -5.59 13.45 17.47
CA GLY A 398 -4.70 12.66 18.31
C GLY A 398 -3.48 13.47 18.77
N TYR A 399 -2.93 14.30 17.89
CA TYR A 399 -1.83 15.21 18.23
C TYR A 399 -2.22 16.15 19.38
N GLU A 400 -3.37 16.81 19.25
CA GLU A 400 -3.86 17.76 20.23
C GLU A 400 -4.16 17.11 21.58
N GLN A 401 -4.70 15.88 21.57
CA GLN A 401 -4.99 15.10 22.77
C GLN A 401 -3.72 14.72 23.54
N ALA A 402 -2.69 14.24 22.84
CA ALA A 402 -1.41 13.92 23.46
C ALA A 402 -0.67 15.19 23.94
N LEU A 403 -0.75 16.28 23.17
CA LEU A 403 -0.14 17.54 23.57
C LEU A 403 -0.77 18.12 24.84
N ALA A 404 -2.08 17.94 25.04
CA ALA A 404 -2.75 18.34 26.29
C ALA A 404 -2.19 17.57 27.50
N VAL A 405 -1.87 16.28 27.35
CA VAL A 405 -1.24 15.47 28.40
C VAL A 405 0.17 15.98 28.71
N LYS A 406 0.99 16.21 27.68
CA LYS A 406 2.33 16.80 27.84
C LYS A 406 2.28 18.13 28.58
N ARG A 407 1.41 19.05 28.16
CA ARG A 407 1.25 20.36 28.81
C ARG A 407 0.87 20.22 30.28
N ARG A 408 -0.12 19.38 30.59
CA ARG A 408 -0.53 19.13 31.98
C ARG A 408 0.64 18.67 32.85
N ILE A 409 1.46 17.73 32.36
CA ILE A 409 2.64 17.25 33.09
C ILE A 409 3.66 18.38 33.31
N LEU A 410 3.90 19.22 32.31
CA LEU A 410 4.87 20.32 32.41
C LEU A 410 4.41 21.46 33.33
N GLU A 411 3.10 21.67 33.45
CA GLU A 411 2.51 22.74 34.26
C GLU A 411 2.46 22.41 35.77
N ASN A 412 2.62 21.15 36.17
CA ASN A 412 2.43 20.70 37.56
C ASN A 412 3.67 19.96 38.05
N GLU A 413 4.03 20.08 39.33
CA GLU A 413 5.13 19.29 39.90
C GLU A 413 4.83 17.79 39.88
N GLU A 414 3.57 17.44 40.18
CA GLU A 414 3.03 16.10 40.09
C GLU A 414 1.64 16.15 39.43
N THR A 415 1.42 15.31 38.43
CA THR A 415 0.15 15.20 37.71
C THR A 415 -0.48 13.86 38.02
N ALA A 416 -1.69 13.87 38.58
CA ALA A 416 -2.49 12.68 38.80
C ALA A 416 -3.38 12.39 37.57
N PHE A 417 -3.52 11.10 37.24
CA PHE A 417 -4.38 10.58 36.20
C PHE A 417 -5.40 9.63 36.82
N PHE A 418 -6.53 9.45 36.14
CA PHE A 418 -7.69 8.73 36.66
C PHE A 418 -8.10 7.58 35.74
N ASP A 419 -8.82 6.60 36.29
CA ASP A 419 -9.51 5.55 35.53
C ASP A 419 -10.89 6.01 35.03
N GLU A 420 -11.60 5.12 34.33
CA GLU A 420 -12.96 5.36 33.82
C GLU A 420 -13.99 5.76 34.92
N LYS A 421 -13.73 5.40 36.18
CA LYS A 421 -14.60 5.69 37.34
C LYS A 421 -14.21 7.01 38.01
N GLY A 422 -13.15 7.67 37.55
CA GLY A 422 -12.60 8.88 38.16
C GLY A 422 -11.80 8.60 39.43
N ILE A 423 -11.33 7.37 39.63
CA ILE A 423 -10.46 6.97 40.74
C ILE A 423 -9.00 7.23 40.33
N PRO A 424 -8.14 7.78 41.22
CA PRO A 424 -6.72 7.96 40.92
C PRO A 424 -6.09 6.64 40.45
N TYR A 425 -5.49 6.66 39.26
CA TYR A 425 -4.95 5.49 38.59
C TYR A 425 -3.42 5.45 38.65
N PHE A 426 -2.76 6.56 38.29
CA PHE A 426 -1.31 6.74 38.44
C PHE A 426 -0.97 8.22 38.55
N SER A 427 0.26 8.54 38.96
CA SER A 427 0.77 9.91 38.95
C SER A 427 2.16 9.98 38.33
N VAL A 428 2.49 11.16 37.81
CA VAL A 428 3.75 11.43 37.13
C VAL A 428 4.32 12.72 37.66
N ARG A 429 5.58 12.67 38.12
CA ARG A 429 6.33 13.85 38.54
C ARG A 429 7.02 14.48 37.34
N ARG A 430 6.93 15.80 37.20
CA ARG A 430 7.53 16.55 36.09
C ARG A 430 9.03 16.26 35.94
N ASN A 431 9.77 16.24 37.05
CA ASN A 431 11.22 15.99 37.03
C ASN A 431 11.60 14.54 36.69
N GLY A 432 10.62 13.63 36.65
CA GLY A 432 10.80 12.26 36.19
C GLY A 432 10.83 12.11 34.68
N ILE A 433 10.42 13.13 33.91
CA ILE A 433 10.38 13.08 32.45
C ILE A 433 11.25 14.18 31.85
N LYS A 434 12.21 13.78 31.01
CA LYS A 434 13.04 14.68 30.21
C LYS A 434 12.64 14.69 28.73
N ARG A 435 11.97 13.64 28.24
CA ARG A 435 11.63 13.47 26.82
C ARG A 435 10.18 13.03 26.66
N PHE A 436 9.45 13.69 25.75
CA PHE A 436 8.07 13.35 25.39
C PHE A 436 8.01 12.96 23.92
N TYR A 437 7.66 11.71 23.63
CA TYR A 437 7.34 11.27 22.28
C TYR A 437 5.84 11.17 22.14
N ILE A 438 5.30 11.87 21.15
CA ILE A 438 3.89 11.83 20.80
C ILE A 438 3.77 10.88 19.61
N TYR A 439 3.10 9.76 19.83
CA TYR A 439 2.74 8.83 18.78
C TYR A 439 1.26 8.97 18.55
N ILE A 440 0.92 9.38 17.34
CA ILE A 440 -0.45 9.32 16.91
C ILE A 440 -0.51 8.08 16.08
N MET A 441 -0.95 7.00 16.70
CA MET A 441 -1.18 5.79 15.96
C MET A 441 -2.50 5.89 15.22
N CYS A 442 -2.42 6.46 14.04
CA CYS A 442 -3.50 6.43 13.07
C CYS A 442 -3.61 5.00 12.53
N VAL A 443 -4.40 4.17 13.20
CA VAL A 443 -4.79 2.88 12.67
C VAL A 443 -5.87 3.10 11.61
N THR A 444 -5.42 3.61 10.47
CA THR A 444 -6.17 3.57 9.24
C THR A 444 -5.94 2.20 8.62
N ILE A 445 -7.02 1.59 8.12
CA ILE A 445 -6.90 0.35 7.32
C ILE A 445 -6.07 0.62 6.07
N ALA A 446 -6.14 1.85 5.53
CA ALA A 446 -5.36 2.26 4.37
C ALA A 446 -4.12 3.07 4.77
N PRO A 447 -2.97 2.88 4.07
CA PRO A 447 -1.89 3.84 4.13
C PRO A 447 -2.38 5.26 3.77
N ARG A 448 -1.62 6.27 4.17
CA ARG A 448 -1.80 7.66 3.71
C ARG A 448 -0.61 8.12 2.85
N GLY A 449 0.24 7.17 2.50
CA GLY A 449 1.42 7.38 1.67
C GLY A 449 2.31 8.50 2.20
N PRO A 450 2.78 9.39 1.30
CA PRO A 450 3.60 10.55 1.67
C PRO A 450 2.98 11.49 2.70
N LEU A 451 1.64 11.47 2.90
CA LEU A 451 0.99 12.30 3.92
C LEU A 451 1.01 11.69 5.31
N GLY A 452 1.20 10.37 5.41
CA GLY A 452 1.42 9.68 6.68
C GLY A 452 2.86 9.80 7.14
N THR A 453 3.80 9.70 6.20
CA THR A 453 5.24 9.81 6.44
C THR A 453 5.70 11.26 6.53
N ASP A 454 5.05 12.23 5.87
CA ASP A 454 5.38 13.63 6.04
C ASP A 454 4.19 14.50 6.48
N LEU A 455 4.08 14.64 7.81
CA LEU A 455 3.08 15.49 8.44
C LEU A 455 3.28 17.00 8.22
N SER A 456 4.43 17.44 7.67
CA SER A 456 4.65 18.86 7.35
C SER A 456 3.65 19.41 6.33
N TYR A 457 3.04 18.54 5.52
CA TYR A 457 2.05 18.94 4.52
C TYR A 457 0.73 19.45 5.09
N GLN A 458 0.31 18.99 6.27
CA GLN A 458 -1.06 19.22 6.75
C GLN A 458 -1.17 19.46 8.27
N LEU A 459 -0.20 19.02 9.07
CA LEU A 459 -0.27 19.13 10.53
C LEU A 459 -0.12 20.57 11.00
N LYS A 460 -1.08 21.04 11.79
CA LYS A 460 -0.99 22.33 12.48
C LYS A 460 -0.40 22.08 13.86
N ARG A 461 0.88 22.45 14.03
CA ARG A 461 1.58 22.35 15.32
C ARG A 461 1.94 23.72 15.89
N PRO A 462 1.96 23.90 17.22
CA PRO A 462 2.55 25.07 17.84
C PRO A 462 4.04 25.18 17.52
N GLU A 463 4.55 26.42 17.52
CA GLU A 463 5.97 26.68 17.34
C GLU A 463 6.80 26.00 18.45
N GLY A 464 7.92 25.38 18.08
CA GLY A 464 8.81 24.66 18.99
C GLY A 464 8.33 23.26 19.41
N GLU A 465 7.08 22.86 19.13
CA GLU A 465 6.63 21.49 19.41
C GLU A 465 7.09 20.51 18.31
N PRO A 466 7.51 19.28 18.66
CA PRO A 466 7.99 18.31 17.69
C PRO A 466 6.87 17.76 16.81
N PHE A 467 7.24 17.22 15.65
CA PHE A 467 6.30 16.42 14.85
C PHE A 467 6.06 15.06 15.53
N PRO A 468 4.81 14.57 15.53
CA PRO A 468 4.50 13.23 16.03
C PRO A 468 4.85 12.18 14.98
N LEU A 469 4.96 10.92 15.40
CA LEU A 469 5.02 9.81 14.47
C LEU A 469 3.62 9.29 14.17
N ALA A 470 3.24 9.25 12.88
CA ALA A 470 2.00 8.66 12.39
C ALA A 470 2.31 7.33 11.68
N LEU A 471 1.68 6.24 12.14
CA LEU A 471 1.95 4.87 11.69
C LEU A 471 0.64 4.11 11.49
N ASN A 472 0.57 3.28 10.44
CA ASN A 472 -0.50 2.28 10.33
C ASN A 472 -0.22 1.09 11.27
N LEU A 473 -1.27 0.30 11.57
CA LEU A 473 -1.20 -0.79 12.56
C LEU A 473 -0.20 -1.90 12.17
N PHE A 474 -0.09 -2.24 10.89
CA PHE A 474 0.78 -3.31 10.41
C PHE A 474 2.24 -2.88 10.32
N ASP A 475 2.49 -1.60 10.03
CA ASP A 475 3.84 -1.03 10.13
C ASP A 475 4.32 -1.08 11.58
N LEU A 476 3.48 -0.65 12.54
CA LEU A 476 3.81 -0.75 13.95
C LEU A 476 4.14 -2.19 14.34
N ASP A 477 3.29 -3.14 13.96
CA ASP A 477 3.49 -4.55 14.30
C ASP A 477 4.81 -5.07 13.75
N THR A 478 5.15 -4.70 12.51
CA THR A 478 6.43 -5.02 11.87
C THR A 478 7.63 -4.39 12.59
N ILE A 479 7.56 -3.09 12.91
CA ILE A 479 8.60 -2.38 13.66
C ILE A 479 8.78 -3.03 15.03
N CYS A 480 7.70 -3.26 15.79
CA CYS A 480 7.75 -3.88 17.12
C CYS A 480 8.23 -5.34 17.10
N LYS A 481 8.05 -6.04 15.97
CA LYS A 481 8.59 -7.40 15.79
C LYS A 481 10.12 -7.38 15.66
N HIS A 482 10.68 -6.35 15.02
CA HIS A 482 12.11 -6.29 14.70
C HIS A 482 12.92 -5.36 15.61
N PHE A 483 12.28 -4.43 16.31
CA PHE A 483 12.92 -3.51 17.25
C PHE A 483 12.67 -4.04 18.66
N THR A 484 13.49 -5.00 19.09
CA THR A 484 13.19 -5.85 20.26
C THR A 484 13.50 -5.20 21.61
N GLY A 485 13.71 -3.88 21.67
CA GLY A 485 13.99 -3.17 22.91
C GLY A 485 13.62 -1.69 22.87
N ALA A 486 13.24 -1.17 24.03
CA ALA A 486 12.85 0.22 24.25
C ALA A 486 13.89 1.23 23.72
N GLU A 487 15.19 0.98 23.95
CA GLU A 487 16.27 1.86 23.50
C GLU A 487 16.29 2.05 21.98
N GLN A 488 16.22 0.95 21.23
CA GLN A 488 16.21 1.01 19.77
C GLN A 488 14.95 1.71 19.26
N PHE A 489 13.80 1.42 19.88
CA PHE A 489 12.54 2.05 19.51
C PHE A 489 12.56 3.55 19.78
N VAL A 490 13.05 4.00 20.93
CA VAL A 490 13.19 5.42 21.29
C VAL A 490 14.19 6.14 20.38
N ALA A 491 15.34 5.52 20.08
CA ALA A 491 16.34 6.08 19.18
C ALA A 491 15.77 6.30 17.77
N TYR A 492 14.91 5.39 17.29
CA TYR A 492 14.20 5.56 16.02
C TYR A 492 13.34 6.82 16.00
N LEU A 493 12.56 7.08 17.06
CA LEU A 493 11.69 8.26 17.13
C LEU A 493 12.46 9.56 17.11
N GLN A 494 13.54 9.60 17.87
CA GLN A 494 14.39 10.78 17.98
C GLN A 494 14.92 11.17 16.60
N ALA A 495 15.41 10.17 15.86
CA ALA A 495 15.87 10.38 14.51
C ALA A 495 14.71 10.82 13.59
N ARG A 496 13.55 10.20 13.76
CA ARG A 496 12.40 10.37 12.87
C ARG A 496 11.67 11.71 13.00
N GLU A 497 11.64 12.27 14.21
CA GLU A 497 11.06 13.58 14.55
C GLU A 497 11.58 14.70 13.65
N HIS A 498 12.85 14.63 13.26
CA HIS A 498 13.56 15.68 12.55
C HIS A 498 13.48 15.57 11.02
N LEU A 499 12.75 14.60 10.46
CA LEU A 499 12.71 14.33 9.02
C LEU A 499 11.52 14.96 8.29
N HIS A 500 10.47 15.34 9.01
CA HIS A 500 9.28 15.96 8.44
C HIS A 500 9.63 17.27 7.70
N GLY A 501 9.17 17.39 6.45
CA GLY A 501 9.49 18.51 5.55
C GLY A 501 10.92 18.52 5.01
N ARG A 502 11.70 17.47 5.27
CA ARG A 502 13.10 17.36 4.83
C ARG A 502 13.37 16.09 4.01
N VAL A 503 12.76 14.98 4.37
CA VAL A 503 12.98 13.68 3.73
C VAL A 503 11.65 13.04 3.40
N HIS A 504 11.58 12.38 2.24
CA HIS A 504 10.33 11.94 1.65
C HIS A 504 10.37 10.45 1.31
N THR A 505 9.25 9.77 1.51
CA THR A 505 9.01 8.36 1.18
C THR A 505 7.51 8.09 1.18
N GLY A 506 7.05 7.09 0.43
CA GLY A 506 5.65 6.65 0.46
C GLY A 506 5.29 5.77 1.65
N ASP A 507 6.27 5.13 2.28
CA ASP A 507 6.06 4.13 3.33
C ASP A 507 7.03 4.37 4.51
N GLU A 508 6.51 4.25 5.74
CA GLU A 508 7.29 4.42 6.98
C GLU A 508 8.23 3.24 7.20
N LEU A 509 7.93 2.05 6.65
CA LEU A 509 8.83 0.90 6.68
C LEU A 509 10.12 1.14 5.89
N ASN A 510 10.18 2.11 4.97
CA ASN A 510 11.44 2.51 4.34
C ASN A 510 12.38 3.18 5.34
N PHE A 511 11.87 4.08 6.19
CA PHE A 511 12.66 4.66 7.28
C PHE A 511 13.05 3.59 8.30
N ALA A 512 12.10 2.77 8.74
CA ALA A 512 12.38 1.72 9.71
C ALA A 512 13.40 0.69 9.18
N GLY A 513 13.33 0.33 7.90
CA GLY A 513 14.26 -0.57 7.24
C GLY A 513 15.66 0.01 7.14
N TYR A 514 15.78 1.30 6.76
CA TYR A 514 17.06 2.02 6.77
C TYR A 514 17.66 2.07 8.17
N PHE A 515 16.87 2.47 9.18
CA PHE A 515 17.32 2.53 10.57
C PHE A 515 17.73 1.16 11.09
N HIS A 516 16.98 0.10 10.76
CA HIS A 516 17.33 -1.26 11.15
C HIS A 516 18.67 -1.70 10.56
N LYS A 517 18.98 -1.28 9.33
CA LYS A 517 20.22 -1.62 8.64
C LYS A 517 21.42 -0.81 9.12
N TYR A 518 21.26 0.48 9.36
CA TYR A 518 22.38 1.41 9.60
C TYR A 518 22.44 2.03 11.01
N GLY A 519 21.41 1.84 11.83
CA GLY A 519 21.33 2.36 13.19
C GLY A 519 21.13 3.88 13.30
N ASN A 520 20.80 4.56 12.21
CA ASN A 520 20.56 6.02 12.16
C ASN A 520 19.60 6.38 11.01
N LEU A 521 19.12 7.63 10.97
CA LEU A 521 18.36 8.21 9.84
C LEU A 521 19.05 9.48 9.33
N ASN A 522 20.35 9.41 9.08
CA ASN A 522 21.13 10.55 8.60
C ASN A 522 20.95 10.71 7.09
N PHE A 523 20.02 11.57 6.69
CA PHE A 523 19.78 11.92 5.30
C PHE A 523 20.11 13.38 5.02
N GLU A 524 20.45 13.67 3.78
CA GLU A 524 20.50 15.05 3.27
C GLU A 524 19.07 15.58 3.05
N ASP A 525 18.91 16.90 3.09
CA ASP A 525 17.62 17.54 2.81
C ASP A 525 17.17 17.27 1.36
N HIS A 526 15.86 17.09 1.19
CA HIS A 526 15.18 16.70 -0.06
C HIS A 526 15.54 15.29 -0.57
N THR A 527 16.08 14.43 0.29
CA THR A 527 16.25 13.00 -0.03
C THR A 527 14.89 12.34 -0.24
N GLN A 528 14.76 11.56 -1.31
CA GLN A 528 13.73 10.55 -1.50
C GLN A 528 14.32 9.19 -1.13
N VAL A 529 13.74 8.58 -0.10
CA VAL A 529 14.10 7.22 0.32
C VAL A 529 13.34 6.24 -0.57
N ALA A 530 14.06 5.35 -1.25
CA ALA A 530 13.45 4.38 -2.13
C ALA A 530 12.68 3.29 -1.36
N ASP A 531 11.73 2.66 -2.05
CA ASP A 531 10.87 1.61 -1.51
C ASP A 531 11.60 0.27 -1.23
N ASP A 532 12.88 0.19 -1.59
CA ASP A 532 13.72 -1.00 -1.42
C ASP A 532 14.15 -1.24 0.05
N PHE A 533 14.13 -0.21 0.89
CA PHE A 533 14.48 -0.33 2.30
C PHE A 533 13.46 -1.14 3.10
N SER A 534 12.16 -1.00 2.82
CA SER A 534 11.12 -1.83 3.45
C SER A 534 11.27 -3.32 3.12
N GLY A 535 11.89 -3.65 1.97
CA GLY A 535 12.11 -5.03 1.51
C GLY A 535 12.95 -5.89 2.46
N ILE A 536 13.71 -5.29 3.39
CA ILE A 536 14.40 -6.05 4.44
C ILE A 536 13.43 -6.86 5.31
N PHE A 537 12.23 -6.31 5.57
CA PHE A 537 11.22 -6.98 6.38
C PHE A 537 10.54 -8.11 5.59
N ASP A 538 10.30 -7.90 4.30
CA ASP A 538 9.82 -8.95 3.39
C ASP A 538 10.79 -10.15 3.36
N ARG A 539 12.09 -9.90 3.17
CA ARG A 539 13.12 -10.96 3.15
C ARG A 539 13.20 -11.73 4.45
N LYS A 540 13.11 -11.03 5.60
CA LYS A 540 13.03 -11.69 6.90
C LYS A 540 11.79 -12.57 7.02
N TRP A 541 10.63 -12.07 6.57
CA TRP A 541 9.40 -12.84 6.55
C TRP A 541 9.53 -14.08 5.64
N TYR A 542 10.07 -13.93 4.42
CA TYR A 542 10.32 -15.05 3.51
C TYR A 542 11.22 -16.11 4.16
N LYS A 543 12.31 -15.69 4.83
CA LYS A 543 13.21 -16.58 5.55
C LYS A 543 12.49 -17.34 6.68
N GLU A 544 11.61 -16.67 7.44
CA GLU A 544 10.78 -17.33 8.46
C GLU A 544 9.79 -18.35 7.85
N LYS A 545 9.42 -18.18 6.58
CA LYS A 545 8.62 -19.14 5.81
C LYS A 545 9.45 -20.24 5.14
N GLY A 546 10.76 -20.28 5.37
CA GLY A 546 11.65 -21.26 4.74
C GLY A 546 11.96 -20.96 3.27
N ILE A 547 11.70 -19.73 2.81
CA ILE A 547 12.04 -19.27 1.46
C ILE A 547 13.37 -18.53 1.55
N GLU A 548 14.41 -19.08 0.91
CA GLU A 548 15.70 -18.40 0.77
C GLU A 548 15.59 -17.30 -0.29
N VAL A 549 15.96 -16.08 0.10
CA VAL A 549 16.01 -14.91 -0.79
C VAL A 549 17.41 -14.32 -0.66
N GLU A 550 18.09 -14.11 -1.77
CA GLU A 550 19.40 -13.45 -1.77
C GLU A 550 19.26 -12.00 -1.29
N GLU A 551 20.22 -11.55 -0.47
CA GLU A 551 20.31 -10.13 -0.15
C GLU A 551 20.81 -9.38 -1.39
N PRO A 552 20.19 -8.25 -1.77
CA PRO A 552 20.68 -7.43 -2.87
C PRO A 552 22.16 -7.08 -2.64
N SER A 553 23.00 -7.35 -3.64
CA SER A 553 24.43 -7.02 -3.59
C SER A 553 24.68 -5.50 -3.63
N ASN A 554 23.74 -4.74 -4.19
CA ASN A 554 23.82 -3.29 -4.29
C ASN A 554 23.20 -2.62 -3.05
N PRO A 555 23.81 -1.55 -2.52
CA PRO A 555 23.16 -0.74 -1.51
C PRO A 555 21.88 -0.11 -2.09
N PRO A 556 20.83 0.03 -1.27
CA PRO A 556 19.56 0.59 -1.74
C PRO A 556 19.75 2.09 -2.04
N VAL A 557 19.01 2.60 -3.03
CA VAL A 557 19.38 3.87 -3.69
C VAL A 557 18.60 5.05 -3.09
N CYS A 558 19.28 5.97 -2.42
CA CYS A 558 18.68 7.27 -2.06
C CYS A 558 18.77 8.22 -3.26
N THR A 559 17.69 8.93 -3.59
CA THR A 559 17.70 9.89 -4.71
C THR A 559 17.45 11.31 -4.20
N SER A 560 18.32 12.24 -4.55
CA SER A 560 18.11 13.67 -4.38
C SER A 560 17.35 14.23 -5.58
N ILE A 561 16.36 15.09 -5.32
CA ILE A 561 15.60 15.77 -6.38
C ILE A 561 15.91 17.27 -6.33
N THR A 562 16.42 17.81 -7.43
CA THR A 562 16.68 19.24 -7.58
C THR A 562 15.98 19.81 -8.81
N ARG A 563 15.15 20.86 -8.63
CA ARG A 563 14.43 21.50 -9.74
C ARG A 563 15.11 22.77 -10.23
N GLY A 564 15.22 22.92 -11.55
CA GLY A 564 15.70 24.13 -12.24
C GLY A 564 14.84 24.46 -13.46
N GLY A 565 13.91 25.43 -13.33
CA GLY A 565 13.02 25.84 -14.42
C GLY A 565 12.06 24.72 -14.84
N ASN A 566 12.14 24.28 -16.10
CA ASN A 566 11.37 23.15 -16.64
C ASN A 566 12.11 21.81 -16.52
N ARG A 567 13.22 21.75 -15.77
CA ARG A 567 14.04 20.55 -15.60
C ARG A 567 13.96 20.09 -14.14
N VAL A 568 13.74 18.80 -13.93
CA VAL A 568 13.86 18.13 -12.63
C VAL A 568 15.06 17.21 -12.75
N LEU A 569 16.10 17.45 -11.96
CA LEU A 569 17.27 16.59 -11.84
C LEU A 569 17.02 15.61 -10.69
N PHE A 570 17.19 14.33 -10.98
CA PHE A 570 17.30 13.25 -10.04
C PHE A 570 18.78 12.86 -9.98
N GLU A 571 19.38 12.87 -8.80
CA GLU A 571 20.74 12.40 -8.59
C GLU A 571 20.71 11.35 -7.50
N ASP A 572 21.09 10.13 -7.86
CA ASP A 572 21.02 8.99 -6.97
C ASP A 572 22.34 8.77 -6.21
N SER A 573 22.29 7.98 -5.13
CA SER A 573 23.45 7.69 -4.28
C SER A 573 24.58 6.92 -4.99
N THR A 574 24.36 6.42 -6.20
CA THR A 574 25.37 5.78 -7.06
C THR A 574 26.04 6.78 -8.02
N GLY A 575 25.58 8.03 -8.03
CA GLY A 575 26.05 9.10 -8.91
C GLY A 575 25.32 9.16 -10.25
N ARG A 576 24.27 8.35 -10.47
CA ARG A 576 23.44 8.43 -11.69
C ARG A 576 22.62 9.72 -11.65
N LYS A 577 22.57 10.39 -12.79
CA LYS A 577 21.81 11.64 -12.97
C LYS A 577 20.77 11.48 -14.07
N GLU A 578 19.52 11.76 -13.73
CA GLU A 578 18.41 11.78 -14.68
C GLU A 578 17.76 13.15 -14.70
N VAL A 579 17.46 13.67 -15.90
CA VAL A 579 16.85 15.00 -16.05
C VAL A 579 15.53 14.89 -16.77
N ILE A 580 14.43 14.98 -16.02
CA ILE A 580 13.09 15.04 -16.58
C ILE A 580 12.81 16.48 -17.03
N ARG A 581 12.50 16.66 -18.32
CA ARG A 581 12.01 17.94 -18.84
C ARG A 581 10.49 17.95 -18.75
N VAL A 582 9.95 18.77 -17.84
CA VAL A 582 8.51 18.99 -17.74
C VAL A 582 8.04 19.71 -19.01
N PRO A 583 7.11 19.15 -19.79
CA PRO A 583 6.66 19.77 -21.04
C PRO A 583 6.12 21.18 -20.81
N PRO A 584 6.49 22.18 -21.64
CA PRO A 584 6.08 23.58 -21.45
C PRO A 584 4.56 23.77 -21.40
N ASP A 585 3.84 23.00 -22.22
CA ASP A 585 2.37 22.98 -22.27
C ASP A 585 1.77 22.44 -20.97
N LEU A 586 2.42 21.46 -20.32
CA LEU A 586 2.01 20.98 -19.00
C LEU A 586 2.20 22.06 -17.93
N VAL A 587 3.28 22.86 -18.01
CA VAL A 587 3.54 24.01 -17.11
C VAL A 587 2.54 25.14 -17.33
N GLU A 588 2.18 25.44 -18.58
CA GLU A 588 1.17 26.45 -18.93
C GLU A 588 -0.26 26.01 -18.54
N ARG A 589 -0.61 24.74 -18.77
CA ARG A 589 -1.92 24.15 -18.41
C ARG A 589 -2.10 23.97 -16.89
N ALA A 590 -1.00 23.69 -16.18
CA ALA A 590 -0.97 23.60 -14.72
C ALA A 590 -1.10 24.98 -14.05
N SER A 591 -0.46 26.02 -14.58
CA SER A 591 -0.43 27.34 -13.93
C SER A 591 -1.60 28.26 -14.30
N GLY A 592 -2.40 27.91 -15.32
CA GLY A 592 -3.60 28.66 -15.73
C GLY A 592 -3.31 30.09 -16.20
N ARG A 593 -2.05 30.44 -16.44
CA ARG A 593 -1.59 31.77 -16.90
C ARG A 593 -0.41 31.59 -17.85
N PRO A 594 -0.28 32.44 -18.89
CA PRO A 594 0.93 32.44 -19.72
C PRO A 594 2.16 32.71 -18.86
N VAL A 595 3.29 32.09 -19.20
CA VAL A 595 4.56 32.23 -18.47
C VAL A 595 4.98 33.71 -18.43
N ILE A 596 4.79 34.37 -17.29
CA ILE A 596 5.23 35.76 -17.08
C ILE A 596 6.77 35.79 -17.11
N ARG A 597 7.36 36.36 -18.18
CA ARG A 597 8.77 36.76 -18.22
C ARG A 597 9.00 37.87 -17.19
N MET A 598 9.78 37.59 -16.14
CA MET A 598 10.00 38.56 -15.07
C MET A 598 11.01 39.64 -15.50
N LYS A 599 10.64 40.92 -15.36
CA LYS A 599 11.52 42.08 -15.58
C LYS A 599 11.89 42.76 -14.25
N GLY A 600 13.09 43.35 -14.19
CA GLY A 600 13.50 44.28 -13.13
C GLY A 600 14.02 43.66 -11.81
N SER A 601 13.99 44.47 -10.75
CA SER A 601 14.67 44.27 -9.45
C SER A 601 14.26 43.00 -8.69
N ASN A 602 13.09 42.42 -8.99
CA ASN A 602 12.62 41.16 -8.40
C ASN A 602 13.52 39.95 -8.73
N ARG A 603 14.33 40.03 -9.79
CA ARG A 603 15.30 38.99 -10.17
C ARG A 603 16.43 38.79 -9.15
N ASN A 604 16.73 39.82 -8.35
CA ASN A 604 17.87 39.80 -7.41
C ASN A 604 17.48 39.45 -5.98
N ARG A 605 16.18 39.25 -5.66
CA ARG A 605 15.75 38.85 -4.32
C ARG A 605 16.20 37.43 -3.98
N PRO A 606 16.39 37.08 -2.69
CA PRO A 606 16.56 35.69 -2.26
C PRO A 606 15.43 34.82 -2.80
N CYS A 607 15.79 33.62 -3.25
CA CYS A 607 14.81 32.70 -3.82
C CYS A 607 13.87 32.17 -2.72
N PRO A 608 12.53 32.18 -2.93
CA PRO A 608 11.56 31.70 -1.93
C PRO A 608 11.72 30.22 -1.56
N CYS A 609 12.46 29.46 -2.36
CA CYS A 609 12.73 28.03 -2.17
C CYS A 609 13.80 27.71 -1.09
N GLY A 610 14.20 28.68 -0.27
CA GLY A 610 15.17 28.46 0.81
C GLY A 610 16.63 28.19 0.38
N SER A 611 16.95 28.06 -0.90
CA SER A 611 18.28 27.67 -1.41
C SER A 611 19.44 28.65 -1.12
N GLY A 612 19.18 29.79 -0.47
CA GLY A 612 20.16 30.87 -0.26
C GLY A 612 20.60 31.62 -1.52
N ARG A 613 20.18 31.18 -2.72
CA ARG A 613 20.55 31.79 -4.01
C ARG A 613 19.59 32.92 -4.39
N LYS A 614 20.06 33.85 -5.24
CA LYS A 614 19.17 34.88 -5.85
C LYS A 614 18.17 34.22 -6.79
N LEU A 615 16.94 34.73 -6.86
CA LEU A 615 15.84 34.19 -7.65
C LEU A 615 16.25 33.93 -9.11
N LYS A 616 17.00 34.85 -9.74
CA LYS A 616 17.51 34.69 -11.13
C LYS A 616 18.50 33.54 -11.36
N HIS A 617 19.14 33.03 -10.31
CA HIS A 617 20.10 31.92 -10.37
C HIS A 617 19.50 30.61 -9.85
N CYS A 618 18.19 30.60 -9.59
CA CYS A 618 17.49 29.45 -9.02
C CYS A 618 16.16 29.20 -9.78
N HIS A 619 15.10 29.96 -9.50
CA HIS A 619 13.76 29.77 -10.08
C HIS A 619 13.32 30.84 -11.09
N GLY A 620 14.18 31.83 -11.38
CA GLY A 620 13.90 32.88 -12.35
C GLY A 620 14.05 32.35 -13.77
N VAL A 621 12.94 32.32 -14.51
CA VAL A 621 12.96 32.00 -15.94
C VAL A 621 13.63 33.17 -16.68
N SER A 622 14.70 32.89 -17.43
CA SER A 622 15.34 33.84 -18.34
C SER A 622 14.43 34.22 -19.50
#